data_AF-A0A1V4W294-F1
#
_entry.id   AF-A0A1V4W294-F1
#
_cell.length_a   1.000
_cell.length_b   1.000
_cell.length_c   1.000
_cell.angle_alpha   90.00
_cell.angle_beta   90.00
_cell.angle_gamma   90.00
#
_symmetry.space_group_name_H-M   'P 1'
#
loop_
_entity.id
_entity.type
_entity.pdbx_description
1 polymer ?
#
loop_
_entity_poly.entity_id
_entity_poly.type
_entity_poly.pdbx_seq_one_letter_code
_entity_poly.pdbx_strand_id
1 'polypeptide(L)'
;MRIRVTLPELITTAVIFIFAIALLVLTRGMPIMDEGSPGPRFFPLILAIAFAVLDLLYLLERFFSKHASNSAIIFPKVLKPYLYVGSAFVIVLLWERLGAVPTILITGLFQFRVIESLSWEKTIIASLVMSVFTYVLFQRVLGINLPAGLFTWLLVR
;
A
#
# COMPACT_ATOMS: atom_id res chain seq x y z
N MET A 1 -36.60 2.52 -3.16
CA MET A 1 -35.19 2.88 -2.89
C MET A 1 -34.45 2.84 -4.23
N ARG A 2 -34.20 3.98 -4.88
CA ARG A 2 -33.56 3.99 -6.22
C ARG A 2 -32.04 3.95 -6.02
N ILE A 3 -31.44 2.82 -6.39
CA ILE A 3 -30.00 2.63 -6.45
C ILE A 3 -29.45 3.62 -7.49
N ARG A 4 -28.57 4.52 -7.06
CA ARG A 4 -27.84 5.45 -7.96
C ARG A 4 -26.35 5.19 -7.84
N VAL A 5 -25.93 3.99 -8.24
CA VAL A 5 -24.51 3.70 -8.48
C VAL A 5 -24.19 4.20 -9.89
N THR A 6 -23.15 5.02 -10.01
CA THR A 6 -22.69 5.52 -11.31
C THR A 6 -21.78 4.50 -11.99
N LEU A 7 -21.67 4.55 -13.33
CA LEU A 7 -20.81 3.65 -14.09
C LEU A 7 -19.33 3.68 -13.62
N PRO A 8 -18.71 4.85 -13.33
CA PRO A 8 -17.34 4.89 -12.80
C PRO A 8 -17.19 4.19 -11.44
N GLU A 9 -18.19 4.28 -10.56
CA GLU A 9 -18.19 3.62 -9.26
C GLU A 9 -18.24 2.11 -9.42
N LEU A 10 -19.12 1.62 -10.30
CA LEU A 10 -19.23 0.20 -10.63
C LEU A 10 -17.93 -0.35 -11.23
N ILE A 11 -17.29 0.41 -12.12
CA ILE A 11 -15.98 0.03 -12.69
C ILE A 11 -14.93 -0.04 -11.58
N THR A 12 -14.88 0.97 -10.70
CA THR A 12 -13.91 1.02 -9.61
C THR A 12 -14.06 -0.18 -8.69
N THR A 13 -15.29 -0.50 -8.26
CA THR A 13 -15.54 -1.62 -7.37
C THR A 13 -15.24 -2.95 -8.04
N ALA A 14 -15.66 -3.11 -9.31
CA ALA A 14 -15.35 -4.31 -10.08
C ALA A 14 -13.84 -4.54 -10.21
N VAL A 15 -13.06 -3.50 -10.50
CA VAL A 15 -11.60 -3.60 -10.63
C VAL A 15 -10.95 -3.98 -9.30
N ILE A 16 -11.33 -3.33 -8.19
CA ILE A 16 -10.77 -3.63 -6.86
C ILE A 16 -11.13 -5.07 -6.45
N PHE A 17 -12.38 -5.49 -6.68
CA PHE A 17 -12.83 -6.83 -6.34
C PHE A 17 -12.14 -7.91 -7.18
N ILE A 18 -11.98 -7.69 -8.49
CA ILE A 18 -11.21 -8.57 -9.37
C ILE A 18 -9.76 -8.66 -8.89
N PHE A 19 -9.15 -7.53 -8.51
CA PHE A 19 -7.78 -7.52 -7.99
C PHE A 19 -7.65 -8.32 -6.69
N ALA A 20 -8.60 -8.17 -5.75
CA ALA A 20 -8.63 -8.94 -4.51
C ALA A 20 -8.78 -10.45 -4.77
N ILE A 21 -9.70 -10.84 -5.67
CA ILE A 21 -9.85 -12.25 -6.08
C ILE A 21 -8.57 -12.77 -6.75
N ALA A 22 -7.97 -11.98 -7.64
CA ALA A 22 -6.74 -12.36 -8.32
C ALA A 22 -5.62 -12.64 -7.30
N LEU A 23 -5.45 -11.79 -6.27
CA LEU A 23 -4.49 -12.05 -5.19
C LEU A 23 -4.77 -13.39 -4.50
N LEU A 24 -6.02 -13.70 -4.16
CA LEU A 24 -6.39 -14.96 -3.50
C LEU A 24 -6.14 -16.18 -4.38
N VAL A 25 -6.48 -16.10 -5.67
CA VAL A 25 -6.32 -17.21 -6.63
C VAL A 25 -4.86 -17.44 -6.97
N LEU A 26 -4.09 -16.39 -7.26
CA LEU A 26 -2.68 -16.48 -7.64
C LEU A 26 -1.80 -16.96 -6.49
N THR A 27 -2.18 -16.67 -5.24
CA THR A 27 -1.38 -17.06 -4.06
C THR A 27 -1.88 -18.32 -3.36
N ARG A 28 -2.95 -18.97 -3.85
CA ARG A 28 -3.59 -20.11 -3.17
C ARG A 28 -2.66 -21.29 -2.87
N GLY A 29 -1.64 -21.51 -3.70
CA GLY A 29 -0.67 -22.60 -3.57
C GLY A 29 0.51 -22.28 -2.66
N MET A 30 0.63 -21.05 -2.17
CA MET A 30 1.74 -20.61 -1.33
C MET A 30 1.41 -20.81 0.16
N PRO A 31 2.40 -21.13 1.01
CA PRO A 31 2.18 -21.27 2.44
C PRO A 31 1.90 -19.91 3.09
N ILE A 32 1.02 -19.91 4.10
CA ILE A 32 0.71 -18.72 4.91
C ILE A 32 1.77 -18.49 5.98
N MET A 33 2.38 -19.57 6.49
CA MET A 33 3.47 -19.56 7.45
C MET A 33 4.60 -20.41 6.89
N ASP A 34 5.83 -19.95 7.03
CA ASP A 34 7.04 -20.65 6.60
C ASP A 34 8.13 -20.49 7.67
N GLU A 35 8.66 -21.63 8.15
CA GLU A 35 9.71 -21.69 9.18
C GLU A 35 9.45 -20.82 10.44
N GLY A 36 8.19 -20.69 10.86
CA GLY A 36 7.82 -19.88 12.04
C GLY A 36 7.67 -18.38 11.78
N SER A 37 7.80 -17.95 10.52
CA SER A 37 7.58 -16.58 10.06
C SER A 37 6.42 -16.50 9.05
N PRO A 38 5.84 -15.31 8.78
CA PRO A 38 4.84 -15.16 7.74
C PRO A 38 5.37 -15.57 6.36
N GLY A 39 4.69 -16.55 5.75
CA GLY A 39 5.03 -17.04 4.42
C GLY A 39 4.56 -16.11 3.29
N PRO A 40 4.91 -16.42 2.02
CA PRO A 40 4.64 -15.54 0.88
C PRO A 40 3.15 -15.22 0.65
N ARG A 41 2.24 -16.07 1.15
CA ARG A 41 0.78 -15.84 1.03
C ARG A 41 0.23 -14.86 2.06
N PHE A 42 0.95 -14.62 3.16
CA PHE A 42 0.42 -13.86 4.30
C PHE A 42 0.01 -12.42 3.92
N PHE A 43 0.91 -11.66 3.31
CA PHE A 43 0.63 -10.28 2.90
C PHE A 43 -0.44 -10.17 1.80
N PRO A 44 -0.37 -10.95 0.70
CA PRO A 44 -1.43 -10.98 -0.30
C PRO A 44 -2.81 -11.28 0.27
N LEU A 45 -2.90 -12.18 1.26
CA LEU A 45 -4.16 -12.53 1.92
C LEU A 45 -4.72 -11.35 2.72
N ILE A 46 -3.92 -10.72 3.57
CA ILE A 46 -4.33 -9.54 4.34
C ILE A 46 -4.78 -8.42 3.40
N LEU A 47 -4.01 -8.18 2.33
CA LEU A 47 -4.31 -7.13 1.36
C LEU A 47 -5.61 -7.40 0.60
N ALA A 48 -5.85 -8.64 0.17
CA ALA A 48 -7.09 -9.03 -0.48
C ALA A 48 -8.30 -8.84 0.45
N ILE A 49 -8.19 -9.23 1.72
CA ILE A 49 -9.25 -9.03 2.72
C ILE A 49 -9.49 -7.53 2.95
N ALA A 50 -8.43 -6.74 3.15
CA ALA A 50 -8.54 -5.31 3.35
C ALA A 50 -9.22 -4.62 2.16
N PHE A 51 -8.84 -4.96 0.93
CA PHE A 51 -9.48 -4.42 -0.27
C PHE A 51 -10.94 -4.85 -0.39
N ALA A 52 -11.28 -6.10 -0.13
CA ALA A 52 -12.67 -6.56 -0.15
C ALA A 52 -13.53 -5.84 0.89
N VAL A 53 -13.00 -5.62 2.11
CA VAL A 53 -13.71 -4.89 3.17
C VAL A 53 -13.89 -3.42 2.81
N LEU A 54 -12.83 -2.75 2.35
CA LEU A 54 -12.90 -1.33 1.95
C LEU A 54 -13.84 -1.12 0.76
N ASP A 55 -13.83 -2.03 -0.21
CA ASP A 55 -14.72 -1.97 -1.38
C ASP A 55 -16.19 -2.18 -0.96
N LEU A 56 -16.45 -3.11 -0.04
CA LEU A 56 -17.78 -3.30 0.54
C LEU A 56 -18.24 -2.07 1.32
N LEU A 57 -17.38 -1.49 2.16
CA LEU A 57 -17.69 -0.26 2.90
C LEU A 57 -17.99 0.91 1.96
N TYR A 58 -17.22 1.04 0.88
CA TYR A 58 -17.44 2.04 -0.16
C TYR A 58 -18.82 1.87 -0.83
N LEU A 59 -19.18 0.65 -1.21
CA LEU A 59 -20.50 0.35 -1.75
C LEU A 59 -21.61 0.69 -0.74
N LEU A 60 -21.46 0.28 0.52
CA LEU A 60 -22.43 0.57 1.57
C LEU A 60 -22.61 2.08 1.78
N GLU A 61 -21.52 2.85 1.85
CA GLU A 61 -21.59 4.31 1.95
C GLU A 61 -22.40 4.91 0.80
N ARG A 62 -22.23 4.41 -0.42
CA ARG A 62 -22.99 4.84 -1.60
C ARG A 62 -24.46 4.41 -1.55
N PHE A 63 -24.76 3.23 -1.01
CA PHE A 63 -26.14 2.77 -0.81
C PHE A 63 -26.89 3.61 0.23
N PHE A 64 -26.21 4.05 1.30
CA PHE A 64 -26.82 4.83 2.38
C PHE A 64 -26.75 6.35 2.17
N SER A 65 -25.87 6.83 1.30
CA SER A 65 -25.75 8.26 0.99
C SER A 65 -26.93 8.77 0.15
N LYS A 66 -27.68 9.74 0.69
CA LYS A 66 -28.77 10.43 -0.01
C LYS A 66 -28.30 11.48 -1.03
N HIS A 67 -27.01 11.83 -1.01
CA HIS A 67 -26.42 12.77 -1.97
C HIS A 67 -25.95 12.01 -3.20
N ALA A 68 -26.80 11.97 -4.24
CA ALA A 68 -26.35 11.69 -5.59
C ALA A 68 -25.55 12.91 -6.07
N SER A 69 -24.28 12.99 -5.71
CA SER A 69 -23.36 13.96 -6.30
C SER A 69 -23.20 13.61 -7.77
N ASN A 70 -23.92 14.33 -8.62
CA ASN A 70 -23.66 14.38 -10.05
C ASN A 70 -22.41 15.24 -10.27
N SER A 71 -21.27 14.81 -9.75
CA SER A 71 -20.00 15.42 -10.10
C SER A 71 -19.68 14.93 -11.50
N ALA A 72 -19.71 15.85 -12.47
CA ALA A 72 -19.09 15.62 -13.78
C ALA A 72 -17.72 14.96 -13.57
N ILE A 73 -17.34 14.02 -14.43
CA ILE A 73 -16.01 13.40 -14.41
C ILE A 73 -15.00 14.49 -14.76
N ILE A 74 -14.61 15.28 -13.76
CA ILE A 74 -13.48 16.17 -13.83
C ILE A 74 -12.30 15.22 -13.68
N PHE A 75 -11.60 14.92 -14.78
CA PHE A 75 -10.33 14.21 -14.71
C PHE A 75 -9.45 14.99 -13.73
N PRO A 76 -9.20 14.47 -12.51
CA PRO A 76 -8.32 15.15 -11.59
C PRO A 76 -6.92 15.13 -12.21
N LYS A 77 -6.01 15.97 -11.71
CA LYS A 77 -4.59 15.87 -12.06
C LYS A 77 -4.07 14.47 -11.72
N VAL A 78 -4.09 13.57 -12.69
CA VAL A 78 -3.70 12.15 -12.59
C VAL A 78 -2.21 11.96 -12.28
N LEU A 79 -1.43 13.03 -12.36
CA LEU A 79 0.01 13.02 -12.09
C LEU A 79 0.34 12.48 -10.70
N LYS A 80 -0.41 12.85 -9.65
CA LYS A 80 -0.14 12.38 -8.28
C LYS A 80 -0.26 10.85 -8.14
N PRO A 81 -1.37 10.21 -8.56
CA PRO A 81 -1.46 8.76 -8.63
C PRO A 81 -0.33 8.10 -9.44
N TYR A 82 0.02 8.64 -10.61
CA TYR A 82 1.11 8.10 -11.42
C TYR A 82 2.47 8.21 -10.72
N LEU A 83 2.74 9.33 -10.02
CA LEU A 83 3.95 9.49 -9.21
C LEU A 83 3.99 8.51 -8.04
N TYR A 84 2.84 8.25 -7.40
CA TYR A 84 2.74 7.26 -6.32
C TYR A 84 3.08 5.86 -6.84
N VAL A 85 2.42 5.42 -7.92
CA VAL A 85 2.68 4.12 -8.55
C VAL A 85 4.13 4.04 -9.05
N GLY A 86 4.63 5.11 -9.69
CA GLY A 86 6.02 5.22 -10.13
C GLY A 86 7.03 5.05 -8.99
N SER A 87 6.73 5.62 -7.82
CA SER A 87 7.59 5.48 -6.64
C SER A 87 7.67 4.04 -6.12
N ALA A 88 6.66 3.20 -6.36
CA ALA A 88 6.71 1.78 -5.99
C ALA A 88 7.78 1.02 -6.79
N PHE A 89 7.97 1.34 -8.07
CA PHE A 89 9.06 0.78 -8.86
C PHE A 89 10.43 1.22 -8.33
N VAL A 90 10.54 2.49 -7.90
CA VAL A 90 11.77 2.99 -7.25
C VAL A 90 12.06 2.24 -5.96
N ILE A 91 11.04 1.96 -5.13
CA ILE A 91 11.20 1.14 -3.92
C ILE A 91 11.82 -0.21 -4.28
N VAL A 92 11.27 -0.93 -5.26
CA VAL A 92 11.78 -2.25 -5.68
C VAL A 92 13.25 -2.19 -6.10
N LEU A 93 13.65 -1.15 -6.85
CA LEU A 93 15.03 -1.00 -7.32
C LEU A 93 16.02 -0.66 -6.18
N LEU A 94 15.55 0.08 -5.16
CA LEU A 94 16.37 0.49 -4.03
C LEU A 94 16.39 -0.52 -2.89
N TRP A 95 15.37 -1.37 -2.78
CA TRP A 95 15.14 -2.26 -1.65
C TRP A 95 16.36 -3.12 -1.30
N GLU A 96 16.90 -3.84 -2.28
CA GLU A 96 18.07 -4.71 -2.09
C GLU A 96 19.38 -3.92 -1.97
N ARG A 97 19.48 -2.76 -2.64
CA ARG A 97 20.72 -1.98 -2.71
C ARG A 97 20.96 -1.16 -1.45
N LEU A 98 19.95 -0.40 -1.04
CA LEU A 98 20.02 0.49 0.11
C LEU A 98 19.56 -0.18 1.40
N GLY A 99 18.69 -1.18 1.30
CA GLY A 99 18.05 -1.82 2.44
C GLY A 99 16.70 -1.17 2.74
N ALA A 100 15.94 -1.79 3.64
CA ALA A 100 14.58 -1.36 3.93
C ALA A 100 14.51 0.04 4.56
N VAL A 101 15.32 0.32 5.58
CA VAL A 101 15.25 1.59 6.33
C VAL A 101 15.51 2.82 5.43
N PRO A 102 16.62 2.90 4.66
CA PRO A 102 16.88 4.07 3.82
C PRO A 102 15.89 4.16 2.65
N THR A 103 15.49 3.01 2.10
CA THR A 103 14.52 2.98 0.99
C THR A 103 13.18 3.57 1.43
N ILE A 104 12.63 3.13 2.56
CA ILE A 104 11.35 3.65 3.09
C ILE A 104 11.48 5.12 3.49
N LEU A 105 12.63 5.53 4.04
CA LEU A 105 12.86 6.93 4.40
C LEU A 105 12.83 7.83 3.16
N ILE A 106 13.61 7.49 2.12
CA ILE A 106 13.73 8.29 0.89
C ILE A 106 12.39 8.34 0.14
N THR A 107 11.73 7.20 -0.01
CA THR A 107 10.45 7.14 -0.74
C THR A 107 9.33 7.79 0.07
N GLY A 108 9.33 7.66 1.40
CA GLY A 108 8.43 8.38 2.29
C GLY A 108 8.63 9.89 2.22
N LEU A 109 9.88 10.37 2.22
CA LEU A 109 10.19 11.80 2.02
C LEU A 109 9.62 12.30 0.69
N PHE A 110 9.82 11.55 -0.40
CA PHE A 110 9.27 11.89 -1.70
C PHE A 110 7.74 11.91 -1.70
N GLN A 111 7.09 10.84 -1.22
CA GLN A 111 5.64 10.71 -1.22
C GLN A 111 4.98 11.80 -0.36
N PHE A 112 5.43 11.98 0.88
CA PHE A 112 4.87 12.99 1.78
C PHE A 112 5.13 14.42 1.30
N ARG A 113 6.29 14.69 0.69
CA ARG A 113 6.63 16.04 0.23
C ARG A 113 5.98 16.40 -1.10
N VAL A 114 5.96 15.48 -2.06
CA VAL A 114 5.55 15.76 -3.45
C VAL A 114 4.07 15.45 -3.66
N ILE A 115 3.57 14.37 -3.07
CA ILE A 115 2.19 13.90 -3.28
C ILE A 115 1.27 14.58 -2.26
N GLU A 116 1.60 14.47 -0.98
CA GLU A 116 0.81 15.05 0.12
C GLU A 116 1.12 16.53 0.39
N SER A 117 2.24 17.05 -0.11
CA SER A 117 2.65 18.46 0.08
C SER A 117 2.79 18.88 1.54
N LEU A 118 3.20 17.96 2.41
CA LEU A 118 3.44 18.26 3.83
C LEU A 118 4.62 19.24 4.01
N SER A 119 4.61 19.98 5.12
CA SER A 119 5.76 20.78 5.56
C SER A 119 6.99 19.88 5.76
N TRP A 120 8.19 20.42 5.57
CA TRP A 120 9.45 19.66 5.69
C TRP A 120 9.60 18.94 7.03
N GLU A 121 9.27 19.61 8.13
CA GLU A 121 9.31 19.02 9.48
C GLU A 121 8.42 17.78 9.58
N LYS A 122 7.13 17.92 9.24
CA LYS A 122 6.18 16.79 9.22
C LYS A 122 6.62 15.69 8.27
N THR A 123 7.18 16.03 7.12
CA THR A 123 7.66 15.05 6.13
C THR A 123 8.80 14.21 6.69
N ILE A 124 9.81 14.85 7.29
CA ILE A 124 10.97 14.18 7.88
C ILE A 124 10.54 13.31 9.05
N ILE A 125 9.69 13.83 9.95
CA ILE A 125 9.20 13.07 11.09
C ILE A 125 8.37 11.86 10.63
N ALA A 126 7.41 12.07 9.72
CA ALA A 126 6.55 11.01 9.24
C ALA A 126 7.33 9.92 8.49
N SER A 127 8.28 10.29 7.63
CA SER A 127 9.10 9.31 6.90
C SER A 127 10.02 8.52 7.83
N LEU A 128 10.61 9.19 8.84
CA LEU A 128 11.45 8.55 9.84
C LEU A 128 10.65 7.57 10.69
N VAL A 129 9.51 8.02 11.22
CA VAL A 129 8.60 7.18 12.01
C VAL A 129 8.14 5.99 11.18
N MET A 130 7.72 6.19 9.93
CA MET A 130 7.27 5.11 9.05
C MET A 130 8.38 4.09 8.78
N SER A 131 9.60 4.57 8.52
CA SER A 131 10.77 3.71 8.26
C SER A 131 11.13 2.86 9.49
N VAL A 132 11.27 3.48 10.65
CA VAL A 132 11.58 2.78 11.91
C VAL A 132 10.46 1.84 12.31
N PHE A 133 9.21 2.29 12.25
CA PHE A 133 8.04 1.47 12.57
C PHE A 133 7.97 0.23 11.69
N THR A 134 8.14 0.37 10.38
CA THR A 134 8.13 -0.75 9.44
C THR A 134 9.27 -1.72 9.75
N TYR A 135 10.48 -1.22 10.00
CA TYR A 135 11.59 -2.07 10.37
C TYR A 135 11.31 -2.87 11.64
N VAL A 136 10.82 -2.23 12.70
CA VAL A 136 10.50 -2.89 13.98
C VAL A 136 9.37 -3.91 13.79
N LEU A 137 8.30 -3.53 13.10
CA LEU A 137 7.16 -4.41 12.86
C LEU A 137 7.60 -5.69 12.14
N PHE A 138 8.35 -5.56 11.05
CA PHE A 138 8.75 -6.72 10.27
C PHE A 138 9.84 -7.53 10.96
N GLN A 139 10.90 -6.88 11.46
CA GLN A 139 12.04 -7.59 12.03
C GLN A 139 11.76 -8.18 13.41
N ARG A 140 11.03 -7.47 14.28
CA ARG A 140 10.83 -7.87 15.69
C ARG A 140 9.48 -8.53 15.93
N VAL A 141 8.41 -8.02 15.32
CA VAL A 141 7.05 -8.53 15.57
C VAL A 141 6.74 -9.70 14.65
N LEU A 142 7.09 -9.58 13.36
CA LEU A 142 6.81 -10.61 12.35
C LEU A 142 7.97 -11.60 12.16
N GLY A 143 9.17 -11.30 12.66
CA GLY A 143 10.35 -12.16 12.48
C GLY A 143 10.84 -12.26 11.04
N ILE A 144 10.48 -11.30 10.18
CA ILE A 144 10.87 -11.24 8.78
C ILE A 144 12.17 -10.46 8.66
N ASN A 145 13.19 -11.10 8.11
CA ASN A 145 14.47 -10.45 7.84
C ASN A 145 14.34 -9.48 6.67
N LEU A 146 14.44 -8.19 6.97
CA LEU A 146 14.47 -7.14 5.95
C LEU A 146 15.90 -6.94 5.43
N PRO A 147 16.09 -6.63 4.13
CA PRO A 147 17.40 -6.31 3.59
C PRO A 147 18.04 -5.15 4.37
N ALA A 148 19.20 -5.42 4.94
CA ALA A 148 20.01 -4.39 5.59
C ALA A 148 20.67 -3.46 4.55
N GLY A 149 20.85 -3.94 3.31
CA GLY A 149 21.45 -3.21 2.20
C GLY A 149 22.79 -2.64 2.58
N LEU A 150 22.92 -1.31 2.59
CA LEU A 150 24.16 -0.62 3.00
C LEU A 150 24.62 -1.02 4.39
N PHE A 151 23.71 -1.34 5.31
CA PHE A 151 24.06 -1.71 6.68
C PHE A 151 24.51 -3.16 6.84
N THR A 152 24.59 -3.95 5.75
CA THR A 152 25.18 -5.29 5.81
C THR A 152 26.58 -5.27 6.42
N TRP A 153 27.40 -4.24 6.15
CA TRP A 153 28.73 -4.12 6.75
C TRP A 153 28.71 -4.00 8.29
N LEU A 154 27.64 -3.46 8.88
CA LEU A 154 27.49 -3.30 10.34
C LEU A 154 27.00 -4.59 11.03
N LEU A 155 26.37 -5.50 10.29
CA LEU A 155 25.80 -6.75 10.82
C LEU A 155 26.77 -7.94 10.71
N VAL A 156 27.92 -7.79 10.04
CA VAL A 156 28.96 -8.83 9.90
C VAL A 156 30.02 -8.70 11.03
N ARG A 157 29.60 -8.35 12.25
CA ARG A 157 30.46 -8.42 13.44
C ARG A 157 29.95 -9.45 14.43
#